data_AF-A0A822XRL4-F1
#
_entry.id   AF-A0A822XRL4-F1
#
_cell.length_a   1.000
_cell.length_b   1.000
_cell.length_c   1.000
_cell.angle_alpha   90.00
_cell.angle_beta   90.00
_cell.angle_gamma   90.00
#
_symmetry.space_group_name_H-M   'P 1'
#
loop_
_entity.id
_entity.type
_entity.pdbx_description
1 polymer ?
#
loop_
_entity_poly.entity_id
_entity_poly.type
_entity_poly.pdbx_seq_one_letter_code
_entity_poly.pdbx_strand_id
1 'polypeptide(L)'
;MQLYFELSNLKKTNQSVADYLQKARLIADSLASIGEPILDIELVQAILGGLGPDFEALVTTLLVRSEPFTFEEVQALLLNHEVRLEHSRALFDSYQPQAHYASNPRYTSSSHKKDASTPK
;
A
#
# COMPACT_ATOMS: atom_id res chain seq x y z
N MET A 1 29.14 -8.25 10.79
CA MET A 1 29.10 -6.94 10.08
C MET A 1 28.12 -6.87 8.90
N GLN A 2 28.10 -7.80 7.93
CA GLN A 2 27.21 -7.70 6.76
C GLN A 2 25.71 -7.75 7.11
N LEU A 3 25.30 -8.57 8.08
CA LEU A 3 23.90 -8.72 8.50
C LEU A 3 23.31 -7.47 9.16
N TYR A 4 24.09 -6.73 9.95
CA TYR A 4 23.66 -5.43 10.53
C TYR A 4 23.42 -4.37 9.45
N PHE A 5 24.25 -4.37 8.40
CA PHE A 5 24.06 -3.48 7.26
C PHE A 5 22.81 -3.87 6.46
N GLU A 6 22.57 -5.16 6.26
CA GLU A 6 21.36 -5.67 5.60
C GLU A 6 20.10 -5.28 6.37
N LEU A 7 20.11 -5.43 7.70
CA LEU A 7 18.98 -5.05 8.55
C LEU A 7 18.71 -3.54 8.51
N SER A 8 19.74 -2.71 8.62
CA SER A 8 19.61 -1.25 8.60
C SER A 8 19.09 -0.70 7.26
N ASN A 9 19.35 -1.42 6.16
CA ASN A 9 18.90 -1.05 4.82
C ASN A 9 17.63 -1.79 4.39
N LEU A 10 17.03 -2.61 5.26
CA LEU A 10 15.85 -3.38 4.93
C LEU A 10 14.66 -2.44 4.71
N LYS A 11 14.12 -2.42 3.49
CA LYS A 11 12.95 -1.60 3.13
C LYS A 11 11.76 -2.48 2.77
N LYS A 12 10.54 -2.07 3.16
CA LYS A 12 9.29 -2.74 2.76
C LYS A 12 9.08 -2.68 1.24
N THR A 13 9.39 -1.54 0.61
CA THR A 13 9.15 -1.29 -0.83
C THR A 13 7.76 -1.76 -1.27
N ASN A 14 7.66 -2.73 -2.19
CA ASN A 14 6.40 -3.23 -2.76
C ASN A 14 5.96 -4.57 -2.18
N GLN A 15 6.60 -5.08 -1.12
CA GLN A 15 6.23 -6.36 -0.52
C GLN A 15 5.16 -6.17 0.57
N SER A 16 4.47 -7.26 0.93
CA SER A 16 3.54 -7.27 2.06
C SER A 16 4.27 -6.99 3.38
N VAL A 17 3.56 -6.52 4.41
CA VAL A 17 4.12 -6.40 5.77
C VAL A 17 4.60 -7.77 6.26
N ALA A 18 3.87 -8.85 5.95
CA ALA A 18 4.24 -10.19 6.38
C ALA A 18 5.61 -10.61 5.82
N ASP A 19 5.83 -10.46 4.51
CA ASP A 19 7.09 -10.80 3.85
C ASP A 19 8.24 -9.94 4.39
N TYR A 20 7.97 -8.66 4.63
CA TYR A 20 8.94 -7.73 5.19
C TYR A 20 9.40 -8.14 6.60
N LEU A 21 8.45 -8.44 7.49
CA LEU A 21 8.75 -8.86 8.85
C LEU A 21 9.44 -10.23 8.89
N GLN A 22 9.08 -11.14 7.98
CA GLN A 22 9.76 -12.42 7.85
C GLN A 22 11.23 -12.23 7.49
N LYS A 23 11.56 -11.34 6.54
CA LYS A 23 12.95 -11.03 6.20
C LYS A 23 13.72 -10.44 7.38
N ALA A 24 13.13 -9.49 8.10
CA ALA A 24 13.74 -8.92 9.31
C ALA A 24 14.06 -10.00 10.34
N ARG A 25 13.13 -10.93 10.56
CA ARG A 25 13.30 -12.05 11.49
C ARG A 25 14.39 -13.03 11.04
N LEU A 26 14.46 -13.37 9.76
CA LEU A 26 15.52 -14.24 9.24
C LEU A 26 16.91 -13.64 9.44
N ILE A 27 17.06 -12.31 9.29
CA ILE A 27 18.33 -11.63 9.56
C ILE A 27 18.66 -11.68 11.06
N ALA A 28 17.66 -11.44 11.94
CA ALA A 28 17.82 -11.52 13.39
C ALA A 28 18.19 -12.95 13.86
N ASP A 29 17.54 -13.98 13.31
CA ASP A 29 17.83 -15.38 13.61
C ASP A 29 19.24 -15.77 13.13
N SER A 30 19.67 -15.26 11.97
CA SER A 30 21.02 -15.45 11.44
C SER A 30 22.08 -14.81 12.35
N LEU A 31 21.83 -13.58 12.80
CA LEU A 31 22.65 -12.88 13.80
C LEU A 31 22.76 -13.67 15.12
N ALA A 32 21.64 -14.18 15.63
CA ALA A 32 21.64 -15.04 16.81
C ALA A 32 22.43 -16.34 16.60
N SER A 33 22.35 -16.94 15.41
CA SER A 33 23.04 -18.20 15.09
C SER A 33 24.56 -18.09 15.09
N ILE A 34 25.10 -16.90 14.80
CA ILE A 34 26.55 -16.61 14.85
C ILE A 34 27.00 -16.05 16.21
N GLY A 35 26.12 -16.04 17.22
CA GLY A 35 26.43 -15.56 18.57
C GLY A 35 26.32 -14.05 18.75
N GLU A 36 25.72 -13.33 17.80
CA GLU A 36 25.50 -11.87 17.86
C GLU A 36 23.99 -11.55 17.88
N PRO A 37 23.20 -12.01 18.86
CA PRO A 37 21.76 -11.73 18.89
C PRO A 37 21.49 -10.23 18.96
N ILE A 38 20.46 -9.78 18.25
CA ILE A 38 20.00 -8.39 18.27
C ILE A 38 18.91 -8.20 19.33
N LEU A 39 18.87 -7.04 19.97
CA LEU A 39 17.80 -6.70 20.90
C LEU A 39 16.50 -6.37 20.14
N ASP A 40 15.36 -6.75 20.71
CA ASP A 40 14.04 -6.43 20.14
C ASP A 40 13.87 -4.94 19.85
N ILE A 41 14.37 -4.07 20.73
CA ILE A 41 14.31 -2.61 20.56
C ILE A 41 15.08 -2.15 19.31
N GLU A 42 16.20 -2.78 18.98
CA GLU A 42 17.03 -2.44 17.82
C GLU A 42 16.39 -3.01 16.54
N LEU A 43 15.87 -4.23 16.61
CA LEU A 43 15.11 -4.85 15.53
C LEU A 43 13.88 -4.02 15.17
N VAL A 44 13.11 -3.59 16.17
CA VAL A 44 11.94 -2.71 15.99
C VAL A 44 12.33 -1.39 15.37
N GLN A 45 13.40 -0.74 15.83
CA GLN A 45 13.86 0.53 15.24
C GLN A 45 14.25 0.36 13.76
N ALA A 46 14.97 -0.71 13.41
CA ALA A 46 15.32 -1.00 12.04
C ALA A 46 14.08 -1.23 11.16
N ILE A 47 13.08 -1.95 11.69
CA ILE A 47 11.80 -2.19 11.01
C ILE A 47 11.05 -0.89 10.78
N LEU A 48 10.90 -0.04 11.80
CA LEU A 48 10.17 1.22 11.66
C LEU A 48 10.85 2.17 10.67
N GLY A 49 12.19 2.20 10.64
CA GLY A 49 12.97 2.99 9.67
C GLY A 49 12.92 2.46 8.23
N GLY A 50 12.42 1.25 8.01
CA GLY A 50 12.28 0.64 6.69
C GLY A 50 10.88 0.73 6.08
N LEU A 51 9.93 1.31 6.80
CA LEU A 51 8.56 1.50 6.33
C LEU A 51 8.45 2.67 5.34
N GLY A 52 7.39 2.63 4.54
CA GLY A 52 7.07 3.68 3.57
C GLY A 52 6.07 4.71 4.10
N PRO A 53 5.75 5.74 3.30
CA PRO A 53 4.91 6.87 3.71
C PRO A 53 3.51 6.49 4.22
N ASP A 54 2.94 5.37 3.73
CA ASP A 54 1.63 4.88 4.16
C ASP A 54 1.56 4.47 5.66
N PHE A 55 2.73 4.29 6.29
CA PHE A 55 2.87 3.86 7.68
C PHE A 55 3.34 4.99 8.61
N GLU A 56 3.65 6.18 8.11
CA GLU A 56 4.26 7.28 8.90
C GLU A 56 3.42 7.69 10.12
N ALA A 57 2.09 7.72 9.98
CA ALA A 57 1.19 8.03 11.10
C ALA A 57 1.28 6.98 12.22
N LEU A 58 1.40 5.70 11.84
CA LEU A 58 1.60 4.62 12.79
C LEU A 58 2.99 4.74 13.43
N VAL A 59 4.05 4.90 12.62
CA VAL A 59 5.43 5.10 13.11
C VAL A 59 5.50 6.25 14.13
N THR A 60 4.91 7.40 13.83
CA THR A 60 4.86 8.55 14.74
C THR A 60 4.19 8.18 16.07
N THR A 61 3.08 7.45 16.01
CA THR A 61 2.37 7.00 17.22
C THR A 61 3.23 6.05 18.06
N LEU A 62 3.99 5.16 17.41
CA LEU A 62 4.91 4.25 18.09
C LEU A 62 6.09 5.03 18.70
N LEU A 63 6.66 6.01 18.00
CA LEU A 63 7.80 6.80 18.49
C LEU A 63 7.49 7.68 19.70
N VAL A 64 6.24 8.13 19.86
CA VAL A 64 5.81 8.99 20.98
C VAL A 64 5.51 8.15 22.24
N ARG A 65 5.37 6.83 22.12
CA ARG A 65 5.09 5.96 23.27
C ARG A 65 6.31 5.89 24.20
N SER A 66 6.08 6.01 25.51
CA SER A 66 7.16 5.97 26.51
C SER A 66 7.68 4.55 26.82
N GLU A 67 6.86 3.53 26.58
CA GLU A 67 7.22 2.14 26.82
C GLU A 67 7.75 1.45 25.55
N PRO A 68 8.86 0.69 25.65
CA PRO A 68 9.42 -0.03 24.51
C PRO A 68 8.41 -1.06 23.98
N PHE A 69 8.37 -1.25 22.66
CA PHE A 69 7.56 -2.29 22.05
C PHE A 69 8.33 -3.60 21.96
N THR A 70 7.64 -4.72 22.13
CA THR A 70 8.18 -6.02 21.69
C THR A 70 8.03 -6.16 20.18
N PHE A 71 8.81 -7.05 19.58
CA PHE A 71 8.70 -7.33 18.16
C PHE A 71 7.29 -7.84 17.77
N GLU A 72 6.67 -8.68 18.61
CA GLU A 72 5.33 -9.24 18.39
C GLU A 72 4.25 -8.16 18.38
N GLU A 73 4.32 -7.18 19.30
CA GLU A 73 3.39 -6.05 19.33
C GLU A 73 3.45 -5.25 18.03
N VAL A 74 4.66 -4.91 17.58
CA VAL A 74 4.87 -4.16 16.33
C VAL A 74 4.41 -4.96 15.13
N GLN A 75 4.70 -6.26 15.09
CA GLN A 75 4.22 -7.15 14.03
C GLN A 75 2.68 -7.12 13.93
N ALA A 76 1.98 -7.29 15.05
CA ALA A 76 0.53 -7.27 15.06
C ALA A 76 -0.03 -5.92 14.57
N LEU A 77 0.53 -4.81 15.05
CA LEU A 77 0.08 -3.46 14.67
C LEU A 77 0.30 -3.17 13.18
N LEU A 78 1.46 -3.56 12.63
CA LEU A 78 1.77 -3.35 11.22
C LEU A 78 0.85 -4.17 10.30
N LEU A 79 0.59 -5.43 10.64
CA LEU A 79 -0.30 -6.30 9.87
C LEU A 79 -1.74 -5.75 9.85
N ASN A 80 -2.24 -5.33 11.02
CA ASN A 80 -3.57 -4.73 11.12
C ASN A 80 -3.67 -3.42 10.32
N HIS A 81 -2.61 -2.61 10.33
CA HIS A 81 -2.60 -1.36 9.55
C HIS A 81 -2.58 -1.61 8.04
N GLU A 82 -1.85 -2.62 7.56
CA GLU A 82 -1.87 -3.00 6.13
C GLU A 82 -3.28 -3.40 5.67
N VAL A 83 -3.98 -4.24 6.43
CA VAL A 83 -5.38 -4.62 6.13
C VAL A 83 -6.30 -3.38 6.07
N ARG A 84 -6.13 -2.43 6.99
CA ARG A 84 -6.92 -1.19 6.99
C ARG A 84 -6.59 -0.30 5.79
N LEU A 85 -5.34 -0.23 5.37
CA LEU A 85 -4.92 0.52 4.18
C LEU A 85 -5.53 -0.08 2.91
N GLU A 86 -5.49 -1.40 2.76
CA GLU A 86 -6.11 -2.11 1.64
C GLU A 86 -7.61 -1.88 1.59
N HIS A 87 -8.30 -2.01 2.72
CA HIS A 87 -9.73 -1.73 2.82
C HIS A 87 -10.06 -0.28 2.47
N SER A 88 -9.27 0.68 2.97
CA SER A 88 -9.46 2.10 2.63
C SER A 88 -9.30 2.36 1.14
N ARG A 89 -8.29 1.75 0.49
CA ARG A 89 -8.08 1.86 -0.96
C ARG A 89 -9.25 1.31 -1.75
N ALA A 90 -9.73 0.12 -1.40
CA ALA A 90 -10.88 -0.50 -2.04
C ALA A 90 -12.16 0.36 -1.94
N LEU A 91 -12.37 1.01 -0.78
CA LEU A 91 -13.46 1.97 -0.63
C LEU A 91 -13.29 3.15 -1.60
N PHE A 92 -12.12 3.79 -1.65
CA PHE A 92 -11.88 4.92 -2.57
C PHE A 92 -12.10 4.54 -4.04
N ASP A 93 -11.65 3.37 -4.48
CA ASP A 93 -11.86 2.89 -5.84
C ASP A 93 -13.36 2.70 -6.16
N SER A 94 -14.14 2.23 -5.18
CA SER A 94 -15.60 2.06 -5.32
C SER A 94 -16.37 3.38 -5.43
N TYR A 95 -15.81 4.49 -4.94
CA TYR A 95 -16.43 5.83 -5.00
C TYR A 95 -16.05 6.63 -6.25
N GLN A 96 -15.25 6.08 -7.18
CA GLN A 96 -14.98 6.78 -8.44
C GLN A 96 -16.25 6.86 -9.31
N PRO A 97 -16.76 8.07 -9.63
CA PRO A 97 -17.92 8.22 -10.52
C PRO A 97 -17.54 7.75 -11.93
N GLN A 98 -18.18 6.70 -12.43
CA GLN A 98 -18.04 6.32 -13.84
C GLN A 98 -18.70 7.38 -14.72
N ALA A 99 -17.89 8.16 -15.43
CA ALA A 99 -18.38 9.10 -16.43
C ALA A 99 -18.78 8.34 -17.70
N HIS A 100 -20.06 7.98 -17.81
CA HIS A 100 -20.61 7.48 -19.07
C HIS A 100 -20.72 8.63 -20.08
N TYR A 101 -19.76 8.75 -20.99
CA TYR A 101 -19.87 9.65 -22.14
C TYR A 101 -20.81 9.02 -23.18
N ALA A 102 -22.02 9.56 -23.30
CA ALA A 102 -22.91 9.25 -24.42
C ALA A 102 -22.47 10.06 -25.65
N SER A 103 -21.88 9.39 -26.65
CA SER A 103 -21.66 9.98 -27.97
C SER A 103 -23.01 10.02 -28.72
N ASN A 104 -23.59 11.22 -28.83
CA ASN A 104 -24.83 11.44 -29.56
C ASN A 104 -24.58 11.34 -31.09
N PRO A 105 -25.14 10.36 -31.83
CA PRO A 105 -25.08 10.38 -33.28
C PRO A 105 -26.09 11.40 -33.80
N ARG A 106 -25.60 12.56 -34.23
CA ARG A 106 -26.41 13.61 -34.86
C ARG A 106 -27.04 13.09 -36.17
N TYR A 107 -28.38 12.96 -36.13
CA TYR A 107 -29.35 13.32 -37.17
C TYR A 107 -28.90 13.14 -38.64
N THR A 108 -29.31 12.05 -39.28
CA THR A 108 -29.39 11.98 -40.75
C THR A 108 -30.74 12.54 -41.20
N SER A 109 -30.74 13.74 -41.75
CA SER A 109 -31.93 14.33 -42.38
C SER A 109 -32.23 13.64 -43.71
N SER A 110 -33.16 12.69 -43.71
CA SER A 110 -33.80 12.18 -44.93
C SER A 110 -34.88 13.19 -45.38
N SER A 111 -34.56 14.00 -46.38
CA SER A 111 -35.53 14.90 -47.02
C SER A 111 -36.31 14.14 -48.08
N HIS A 112 -37.54 13.74 -47.72
CA HIS A 112 -38.63 13.37 -48.64
C HIS A 112 -39.34 14.63 -49.15
N LYS A 113 -39.36 14.88 -50.47
CA LYS A 113 -40.40 15.67 -51.18
C LYS A 113 -40.53 15.05 -52.59
N LYS A 114 -41.47 14.12 -52.80
CA LYS A 114 -42.87 14.30 -53.25
C LYS A 114 -42.99 14.92 -54.64
N ASP A 115 -43.36 14.05 -55.58
CA ASP A 115 -43.88 14.33 -56.93
C ASP A 115 -45.02 15.35 -56.94
N ALA A 116 -45.04 16.19 -57.98
CA ALA A 116 -46.27 16.73 -58.55
C ALA A 116 -46.02 17.20 -60.00
N SER A 117 -46.76 16.60 -60.93
CA SER A 117 -46.75 16.87 -62.37
C SER A 117 -47.36 18.24 -62.76
N THR A 118 -47.01 18.66 -63.98
CA THR A 118 -47.53 19.69 -64.93
C THR A 118 -49.02 20.09 -64.83
N PRO A 119 -49.53 21.19 -65.46
CA PRO A 119 -49.20 21.80 -66.78
C PRO A 119 -49.15 23.37 -66.75
N LYS A 120 -48.86 24.15 -67.81
CA LYS A 120 -49.39 24.21 -69.18
C LYS A 120 -48.48 25.09 -70.05
#